data_AF-A0A959FVK3-F1
#
_entry.id   AF-A0A959FVK3-F1
#
_cell.length_a   1.000
_cell.length_b   1.000
_cell.length_c   1.000
_cell.angle_alpha   90.00
_cell.angle_beta   90.00
_cell.angle_gamma   90.00
#
_symmetry.space_group_name_H-M   'P 1'
#
loop_
_entity.id
_entity.type
_entity.pdbx_description
1 polymer ?
#
loop_
_entity_poly.entity_id
_entity_poly.type
_entity_poly.pdbx_seq_one_letter_code
_entity_poly.pdbx_strand_id
1 'polypeptide(L)'
;MHLALFIMNRARLLLVGTFLFLAVGTALAKFGSANLADPYTPDIVLAGQDTIPITPRYGDYITDPGQNPFDLKDPANVTQEVEYDPETGNYINTERIGEEYFRPPTYMTFEEYMNYRAKQQEQAYFD
;
A
#
# COMPACT_ATOMS: atom_id res chain seq x y z
N MET A 1 49.22 -58.49 47.24
CA MET A 1 48.22 -57.39 47.34
C MET A 1 48.32 -56.34 46.22
N HIS A 2 49.49 -56.05 45.63
CA HIS A 2 49.63 -55.03 44.57
C HIS A 2 48.94 -55.35 43.23
N LEU A 3 48.89 -56.63 42.83
CA LEU A 3 48.32 -57.04 41.53
C LEU A 3 46.78 -56.91 41.48
N ALA A 4 46.10 -57.26 42.56
CA ALA A 4 44.64 -57.15 42.66
C ALA A 4 44.17 -55.69 42.70
N LEU A 5 44.95 -54.81 43.35
CA LEU A 5 44.67 -53.37 43.38
C LEU A 5 44.79 -52.73 41.99
N PHE A 6 45.79 -53.16 41.20
CA PHE A 6 46.00 -52.70 39.82
C PHE A 6 44.88 -53.12 38.87
N ILE A 7 44.41 -54.37 38.96
CA ILE A 7 43.30 -54.89 38.17
C ILE A 7 41.99 -54.18 38.54
N MET A 8 41.73 -53.98 39.83
CA MET A 8 40.54 -53.29 40.32
C MET A 8 40.49 -51.82 39.90
N ASN A 9 41.64 -51.14 39.82
CA ASN A 9 41.70 -49.74 39.37
C ASN A 9 41.47 -49.62 37.85
N ARG A 10 41.96 -50.58 37.05
CA ARG A 10 41.69 -50.64 35.60
C ARG A 10 40.23 -50.98 35.30
N ALA A 11 39.61 -51.87 36.09
CA ALA A 11 38.18 -52.19 35.96
C ALA A 11 37.29 -50.97 36.28
N ARG A 12 37.62 -50.18 37.30
CA ARG A 12 36.93 -48.92 37.62
C ARG A 12 37.07 -47.88 36.52
N LEU A 13 38.27 -47.76 35.92
CA LEU A 13 38.51 -46.83 34.80
C LEU A 13 37.65 -47.18 33.57
N LEU A 14 37.51 -48.47 33.24
CA LEU A 14 36.67 -48.93 32.13
C LEU A 14 35.17 -48.70 32.39
N LEU A 15 34.71 -48.85 33.64
CA LEU A 15 33.31 -48.62 34.01
C LEU A 15 32.94 -47.12 33.95
N VAL A 16 33.83 -46.23 34.39
CA VAL A 16 33.62 -44.78 34.30
C VAL A 16 33.66 -44.32 32.85
N GLY A 17 34.58 -44.86 32.04
CA GLY A 17 34.67 -44.54 30.61
C GLY A 17 33.43 -44.94 29.83
N THR A 18 32.88 -46.14 30.08
CA THR A 18 31.64 -46.60 29.46
C THR A 18 30.43 -45.79 29.90
N PHE A 19 30.35 -45.42 31.19
CA PHE A 19 29.29 -44.54 31.68
C PHE A 19 29.34 -43.14 31.06
N LEU A 20 30.54 -42.55 30.93
CA LEU A 20 30.74 -41.27 30.24
C LEU A 20 30.37 -41.36 28.76
N PHE A 21 30.74 -42.44 28.08
CA PHE A 21 30.41 -42.63 26.67
C PHE A 21 28.89 -42.78 26.45
N LEU A 22 28.20 -43.49 27.34
CA LEU A 22 26.73 -43.61 27.30
C LEU A 22 26.05 -42.26 27.60
N ALA A 23 26.55 -41.50 28.58
CA ALA A 23 26.01 -40.19 28.94
C ALA A 23 26.19 -39.16 27.81
N VAL A 24 27.35 -39.14 27.15
CA VAL A 24 27.61 -38.24 26.01
C VAL A 24 26.81 -38.67 24.78
N GLY A 25 26.68 -39.98 24.52
CA GLY A 25 25.89 -40.51 23.41
C GLY A 25 24.40 -40.13 23.50
N THR A 26 23.82 -40.16 24.71
CA THR A 26 22.41 -39.73 24.91
C THR A 26 22.22 -38.22 24.81
N ALA A 27 23.25 -37.42 25.07
CA ALA A 27 23.22 -35.97 24.86
C ALA A 27 23.27 -35.60 23.36
N LEU A 28 24.07 -36.32 22.56
CA LEU A 28 24.16 -36.09 21.10
C LEU A 28 22.94 -36.63 20.32
N ALA A 29 22.26 -37.65 20.82
CA ALA A 29 21.07 -38.23 20.18
C ALA A 29 19.80 -37.35 20.27
N LYS A 30 19.82 -36.29 21.10
CA LYS A 30 18.68 -35.36 21.27
C LYS A 30 18.76 -34.10 20.39
N PHE A 31 19.67 -34.03 19.42
CA PHE A 31 19.65 -33.01 18.37
C PHE A 31 18.70 -33.42 17.24
N GLY A 32 17.45 -33.69 17.58
CA GLY A 32 16.37 -33.87 16.60
C GLY A 32 15.85 -32.49 16.18
N SER A 33 15.78 -32.25 14.87
CA SER A 33 15.19 -31.05 14.27
C SER A 33 13.70 -30.94 14.63
N ALA A 34 13.39 -30.29 15.74
CA ALA A 34 12.04 -30.23 16.29
C ALA A 34 11.31 -28.89 16.03
N ASN A 35 11.73 -28.11 15.03
CA ASN A 35 11.11 -26.83 14.67
C ASN A 35 11.22 -26.55 13.17
N LEU A 36 10.86 -27.50 12.31
CA LEU A 36 10.72 -27.21 10.88
C LEU A 36 9.43 -26.42 10.69
N ALA A 37 9.52 -25.29 10.00
CA ALA A 37 8.33 -24.54 9.60
C ALA A 37 7.45 -25.45 8.74
N ASP A 38 6.15 -25.44 9.00
CA ASP A 38 5.19 -26.15 8.16
C ASP A 38 5.17 -25.45 6.79
N PRO A 39 5.54 -26.14 5.68
CA PRO A 39 5.55 -25.52 4.36
C PRO A 39 4.14 -25.23 3.81
N TYR A 40 3.09 -25.66 4.50
CA TYR A 40 1.70 -25.46 4.12
C TYR A 40 0.92 -24.55 5.07
N THR A 41 1.55 -23.92 6.06
CA THR A 41 0.86 -22.87 6.83
C THR A 41 0.50 -21.73 5.87
N PRO A 42 -0.79 -21.36 5.74
CA PRO A 42 -1.15 -20.23 4.92
C PRO A 42 -0.57 -18.98 5.56
N ASP A 43 0.31 -18.29 4.85
CA ASP A 43 0.64 -16.91 5.19
C ASP A 43 -0.67 -16.14 5.16
N ILE A 44 -1.16 -15.71 6.33
CA ILE A 44 -2.19 -14.68 6.38
C ILE A 44 -1.48 -13.39 5.99
N VAL A 45 -1.28 -13.21 4.69
CA VAL A 45 -0.98 -11.90 4.13
C VAL A 45 -2.25 -11.09 4.39
N LEU A 46 -2.20 -10.19 5.37
CA LEU A 46 -3.21 -9.14 5.48
C LEU A 46 -3.14 -8.43 4.13
N ALA A 47 -4.04 -8.77 3.20
CA ALA A 47 -4.04 -8.21 1.87
C ALA A 47 -4.12 -6.69 2.09
N GLY A 48 -3.00 -6.00 1.87
CA GLY A 48 -3.00 -4.55 1.83
C GLY A 48 -4.09 -4.18 0.83
N GLN A 49 -4.99 -3.30 1.23
CA GLN A 49 -6.08 -2.88 0.38
C GLN A 49 -5.49 -2.41 -0.96
N ASP A 50 -5.69 -3.20 -2.01
CA ASP A 50 -5.15 -2.99 -3.36
C ASP A 50 -5.86 -1.81 -4.07
N THR A 51 -6.84 -1.22 -3.39
CA THR A 51 -7.59 -0.07 -3.88
C THR A 51 -7.06 1.20 -3.25
N ILE A 52 -6.46 2.06 -4.08
CA ILE A 52 -6.22 3.46 -3.72
C ILE A 52 -7.59 4.10 -3.44
N PRO A 53 -7.82 4.72 -2.27
CA PRO A 53 -9.10 5.33 -1.96
C PRO A 53 -9.37 6.51 -2.92
N ILE A 54 -10.51 6.45 -3.63
CA ILE A 54 -10.96 7.55 -4.49
C ILE A 54 -11.41 8.70 -3.57
N THR A 55 -10.77 9.86 -3.70
CA THR A 55 -11.19 11.08 -2.99
C THR A 55 -12.10 11.90 -3.90
N PRO A 56 -13.32 12.27 -3.46
CA PRO A 56 -14.15 13.17 -4.23
C PRO A 56 -13.51 14.55 -4.31
N ARG A 57 -13.56 15.17 -5.49
CA ARG A 57 -13.31 16.61 -5.66
C ARG A 57 -14.38 17.40 -4.88
N TYR A 58 -14.01 18.51 -4.25
CA TYR A 58 -14.97 19.42 -3.62
C TYR A 58 -15.03 20.80 -4.28
N GLY A 59 -13.95 21.24 -4.92
CA GLY A 59 -13.89 22.51 -5.66
C GLY A 59 -14.56 22.43 -7.03
N ASP A 60 -14.46 23.52 -7.79
CA ASP A 60 -14.88 23.59 -9.20
C ASP A 60 -13.82 22.99 -10.13
N TYR A 61 -14.20 22.68 -11.38
CA TYR A 61 -13.30 22.00 -12.31
C TYR A 61 -12.16 22.90 -12.85
N ILE A 62 -12.24 24.21 -12.67
CA ILE A 62 -11.28 25.20 -13.18
C ILE A 62 -10.12 25.38 -12.21
N THR A 63 -10.43 25.53 -10.92
CA THR A 63 -9.48 25.83 -9.84
C THR A 63 -8.97 24.59 -9.13
N ASP A 64 -9.77 23.51 -9.11
CA ASP A 64 -9.45 22.21 -8.52
C ASP A 64 -9.59 21.07 -9.53
N PRO A 65 -8.91 21.11 -10.70
CA PRO A 65 -8.93 20.01 -11.64
C PRO A 65 -8.21 18.82 -11.01
N GLY A 66 -8.93 17.72 -10.78
CA GLY A 66 -8.37 16.50 -10.19
C GLY A 66 -7.05 16.12 -10.86
N GLN A 67 -5.95 16.18 -10.09
CA GLN A 67 -4.57 16.09 -10.61
C GLN A 67 -4.10 14.65 -10.82
N ASN A 68 -4.87 13.67 -10.33
CA ASN A 68 -4.43 12.28 -10.30
C ASN A 68 -4.73 11.58 -11.65
N PRO A 69 -3.72 11.12 -12.40
CA PRO A 69 -3.93 10.46 -13.69
C PRO A 69 -4.57 9.08 -13.57
N PHE A 70 -4.63 8.49 -12.37
CA PHE A 70 -5.27 7.20 -12.10
C PHE A 70 -6.73 7.35 -11.66
N ASP A 71 -7.18 8.55 -11.31
CA ASP A 71 -8.57 8.78 -10.93
C ASP A 71 -9.49 8.73 -12.16
N LEU A 72 -10.74 8.35 -11.93
CA LEU A 72 -11.75 8.39 -12.97
C LEU A 72 -12.04 9.84 -13.35
N LYS A 73 -12.23 10.08 -14.65
CA LYS A 73 -12.72 11.38 -15.15
C LYS A 73 -14.14 11.64 -14.65
N ASP A 74 -14.53 12.92 -14.65
CA ASP A 74 -15.91 13.30 -14.35
C ASP A 74 -16.89 12.53 -15.26
N PRO A 75 -18.03 12.07 -14.72
CA PRO A 75 -18.94 11.23 -15.47
C PRO A 75 -19.63 12.04 -16.57
N ALA A 76 -19.93 11.38 -17.71
CA ALA A 76 -20.41 12.04 -18.93
C ALA A 76 -21.75 12.78 -18.79
N ASN A 77 -22.49 12.57 -17.70
CA ASN A 77 -23.73 13.26 -17.39
C ASN A 77 -23.53 14.61 -16.67
N VAL A 78 -22.30 14.96 -16.29
CA VAL A 78 -21.97 16.30 -15.78
C VAL A 78 -21.75 17.22 -16.98
N THR A 79 -22.60 18.23 -17.12
CA THR A 79 -22.49 19.26 -18.16
C THR A 79 -21.83 20.51 -17.61
N GLN A 80 -20.90 21.08 -18.39
CA GLN A 80 -20.19 22.32 -18.06
C GLN A 80 -20.60 23.41 -19.04
N GLU A 81 -21.10 24.52 -18.54
CA GLU A 81 -21.58 25.65 -19.33
C GLU A 81 -20.94 26.95 -18.87
N VAL A 82 -20.57 27.80 -19.83
CA VAL A 82 -20.03 29.13 -19.55
C VAL A 82 -20.94 30.17 -20.17
N GLU A 83 -21.48 31.06 -19.35
CA GLU A 83 -22.37 32.16 -19.73
C GLU A 83 -21.72 33.51 -19.45
N TYR A 84 -21.92 34.49 -20.34
CA TYR A 84 -21.44 35.85 -20.14
C TYR A 84 -22.54 36.70 -19.49
N ASP A 85 -22.22 37.32 -18.36
CA ASP A 85 -23.07 38.29 -17.69
C ASP A 85 -22.71 39.73 -18.14
N PRO A 86 -23.57 40.40 -18.91
CA PRO A 86 -23.30 41.75 -19.40
C PRO A 86 -23.38 42.84 -18.31
N GLU A 87 -24.04 42.59 -17.18
CA GLU A 87 -24.16 43.58 -16.10
C GLU A 87 -22.84 43.70 -15.32
N THR A 88 -22.22 42.55 -15.03
CA THR A 88 -20.97 42.50 -14.27
C THR A 88 -19.73 42.37 -15.17
N GLY A 89 -19.91 41.98 -16.43
CA GLY A 89 -18.82 41.70 -17.38
C GLY A 89 -18.09 40.38 -17.12
N ASN A 90 -18.64 39.52 -16.26
CA ASN A 90 -18.02 38.25 -15.85
C ASN A 90 -18.53 37.07 -16.69
N TYR A 91 -17.73 36.02 -16.71
CA TYR A 91 -18.07 34.71 -17.23
C TYR A 91 -18.44 33.80 -16.06
N ILE A 92 -19.66 33.27 -16.09
CA ILE A 92 -20.21 32.38 -15.08
C ILE A 92 -20.07 30.95 -15.60
N ASN A 93 -19.24 30.17 -14.93
CA ASN A 93 -19.06 28.76 -15.19
C ASN A 93 -19.97 27.92 -14.28
N THR A 94 -20.72 27.00 -14.86
CA THR A 94 -21.72 26.18 -14.18
C THR A 94 -21.52 24.70 -14.47
N GLU A 95 -21.55 23.86 -13.43
CA GLU A 95 -21.58 22.40 -13.54
C GLU A 95 -22.97 21.88 -13.17
N ARG A 96 -23.63 21.10 -14.04
CA ARG A 96 -24.98 20.55 -13.80
C ARG A 96 -25.03 19.05 -14.02
N ILE A 97 -25.92 18.37 -13.29
CA ILE A 97 -26.35 17.00 -13.57
C ILE A 97 -27.85 17.05 -13.84
N GLY A 98 -28.22 16.97 -15.12
CA GLY A 98 -29.59 17.25 -15.55
C GLY A 98 -29.98 18.70 -15.21
N GLU A 99 -30.97 18.87 -14.35
CA GLU A 99 -31.48 20.18 -13.95
C GLU A 99 -30.80 20.74 -12.68
N GLU A 100 -30.04 19.94 -11.95
CA GLU A 100 -29.46 20.31 -10.65
C GLU A 100 -28.01 20.77 -10.78
N TYR A 101 -27.63 21.78 -9.98
CA TYR A 101 -26.24 22.23 -9.88
C TYR A 101 -25.40 21.17 -9.18
N PHE A 102 -24.38 20.66 -9.86
CA PHE A 102 -23.43 19.71 -9.26
C PHE A 102 -22.48 20.40 -8.29
N ARG A 103 -22.05 21.62 -8.64
CA ARG A 103 -21.11 22.45 -7.85
C ARG A 103 -21.56 23.91 -7.86
N PRO A 104 -21.09 24.71 -6.88
CA PRO A 104 -21.29 26.16 -6.93
C PRO A 104 -20.71 26.74 -8.22
N PRO A 105 -21.39 27.71 -8.85
CA PRO A 105 -20.87 28.36 -10.04
C PRO A 105 -19.63 29.19 -9.71
N THR A 106 -18.70 29.24 -10.65
CA THR A 106 -17.45 30.00 -10.56
C THR A 106 -17.51 31.20 -11.48
N TYR A 107 -17.06 32.35 -10.99
CA TYR A 107 -17.07 33.61 -11.73
C TYR A 107 -15.65 33.93 -12.17
N MET A 108 -15.49 34.32 -13.43
CA MET A 108 -14.21 34.75 -13.99
C MET A 108 -14.39 36.11 -14.66
N THR A 109 -13.41 36.98 -14.50
CA THR A 109 -13.28 38.16 -15.35
C THR A 109 -12.97 37.76 -16.80
N PHE A 110 -13.11 38.70 -17.74
CA PHE A 110 -12.73 38.47 -19.13
C PHE A 110 -11.28 37.97 -19.28
N GLU A 111 -10.33 38.59 -18.57
CA GLU A 111 -8.92 38.22 -18.65
C GLU A 111 -8.67 36.79 -18.12
N GLU A 112 -9.27 36.44 -16.98
CA GLU A 112 -9.18 35.10 -16.41
C GLU A 112 -9.77 34.04 -17.34
N TYR A 113 -10.93 34.33 -17.95
CA TYR A 113 -11.54 33.43 -18.92
C TYR A 113 -10.66 33.23 -20.15
N MET A 114 -10.08 34.32 -20.70
CA MET A 114 -9.18 34.22 -21.85
C MET A 114 -7.93 33.39 -21.53
N ASN A 115 -7.35 33.59 -20.36
CA ASN A 115 -6.20 32.80 -19.88
C ASN A 115 -6.57 31.32 -19.69
N TYR A 116 -7.73 31.05 -19.10
CA TYR A 116 -8.25 29.70 -18.95
C TYR A 116 -8.44 29.00 -20.31
N ARG A 117 -9.07 29.68 -21.28
CA ARG A 117 -9.26 29.14 -22.63
C ARG A 117 -7.95 28.88 -23.37
N ALA A 118 -6.97 29.76 -23.22
CA ALA A 118 -5.63 29.56 -23.79
C ALA A 118 -4.97 28.28 -23.23
N LYS A 119 -5.01 28.06 -21.92
CA LYS A 119 -4.48 26.83 -21.29
C LYS A 119 -5.17 25.57 -21.80
N GLN A 120 -6.50 25.60 -21.93
CA GLN A 120 -7.25 24.45 -22.45
C GLN A 120 -6.90 24.14 -23.91
N GLN A 121 -6.66 25.16 -24.73
CA GLN A 121 -6.23 24.98 -26.11
C GLN A 121 -4.81 24.41 -26.21
N GLU A 122 -3.90 24.85 -25.35
CA GLU A 122 -2.54 24.31 -25.27
C GLU A 122 -2.58 22.83 -24.87
N GLN A 123 -3.33 22.48 -23.82
CA GLN A 123 -3.50 21.09 -23.37
C GLN A 123 -4.05 20.21 -24.50
N ALA A 124 -5.12 20.64 -25.16
CA ALA A 124 -5.74 19.92 -26.27
C ALA A 124 -4.86 19.81 -27.53
N TYR A 125 -3.81 20.63 -27.65
CA TYR A 125 -2.85 20.53 -28.74
C TYR A 125 -1.77 19.45 -28.49
N PHE A 126 -1.42 19.21 -27.22
CA PHE A 126 -0.38 18.25 -26.84
C PHE A 126 -0.92 16.88 -26.39
N ASP A 127 -2.22 16.79 -26.09
CA ASP A 127 -2.94 15.53 -25.86
C ASP A 127 -3.17 14.73 -27.16
#